data_AF-A0A954TXB9-F1
#
_entry.id   AF-A0A954TXB9-F1
#
_cell.length_a   1.000
_cell.length_b   1.000
_cell.length_c   1.000
_cell.angle_alpha   90.00
_cell.angle_beta   90.00
_cell.angle_gamma   90.00
#
_symmetry.space_group_name_H-M   'P 1'
#
loop_
_entity.id
_entity.type
_entity.pdbx_description
1 polymer ?
#
loop_
_entity_poly.entity_id
_entity_poly.type
_entity_poly.pdbx_seq_one_letter_code
_entity_poly.pdbx_strand_id
1 'polypeptide(L)'
;MRHTGTDRDVSGLFGLLGLVKRSRNSRARAGRKRRLRHEHLETRHMLAADLFAWHNSNQPTDVNADHEVSPLDALVIINDLVNGGPRQLRRSAAEGESVGMFVDVNADGHVTPVDALTVINQLNGEGEGAIAQDLASIAGAVFSDQTENGLTGDDTFVASAVVNLYRDGGNGIFESAGG
;
A
#
# COMPACT_ATOMS: atom_id res chain seq x y z
N MET A 1 91.07 -67.82 21.56
CA MET A 1 90.45 -69.17 21.60
C MET A 1 89.04 -69.09 21.03
N ARG A 2 88.79 -69.81 19.92
CA ARG A 2 87.54 -70.46 19.43
C ARG A 2 86.20 -69.68 19.50
N HIS A 3 85.60 -69.25 18.38
CA HIS A 3 84.46 -69.87 17.62
C HIS A 3 83.29 -70.34 18.52
N THR A 4 82.03 -69.88 18.36
CA THR A 4 81.02 -70.19 17.29
C THR A 4 79.91 -69.10 17.23
N GLY A 5 79.42 -68.61 16.07
CA GLY A 5 78.23 -69.09 15.30
C GLY A 5 76.91 -68.88 16.07
N THR A 6 75.84 -68.20 15.63
CA THR A 6 75.08 -68.18 14.35
C THR A 6 74.09 -66.98 14.37
N ASP A 7 74.08 -66.06 13.42
CA ASP A 7 73.27 -66.04 12.17
C ASP A 7 71.73 -65.99 12.33
N ARG A 8 71.13 -64.86 11.92
CA ARG A 8 70.00 -64.78 10.97
C ARG A 8 69.72 -63.34 10.52
N ASP A 9 70.08 -63.10 9.26
CA ASP A 9 69.68 -62.01 8.35
C ASP A 9 68.17 -61.78 8.25
N VAL A 10 67.73 -60.56 7.90
CA VAL A 10 67.32 -60.14 6.53
C VAL A 10 66.74 -58.70 6.58
N SER A 11 67.43 -57.70 6.04
CA SER A 11 67.35 -57.20 4.65
C SER A 11 66.07 -56.40 4.33
N GLY A 12 66.21 -55.07 4.32
CA GLY A 12 65.23 -54.10 3.84
C GLY A 12 65.84 -53.20 2.76
N LEU A 13 65.33 -53.37 1.54
CA LEU A 13 65.81 -52.96 0.21
C LEU A 13 65.87 -51.43 -0.08
N PHE A 14 66.79 -51.09 -0.99
CA PHE A 14 67.00 -49.83 -1.72
C PHE A 14 65.80 -49.33 -2.55
N GLY A 15 65.76 -48.02 -2.89
CA GLY A 15 65.13 -47.55 -4.15
C GLY A 15 64.74 -46.07 -4.22
N LEU A 16 65.41 -45.31 -5.11
CA LEU A 16 65.33 -43.87 -5.32
C LEU A 16 64.50 -43.52 -6.60
N LEU A 17 63.72 -42.43 -6.54
CA LEU A 17 63.36 -41.43 -7.58
C LEU A 17 62.90 -41.85 -9.01
N GLY A 18 61.73 -41.35 -9.46
CA GLY A 18 61.35 -41.36 -10.89
C GLY A 18 59.98 -40.77 -11.24
N LEU A 19 59.98 -39.80 -12.15
CA LEU A 19 58.90 -38.93 -12.63
C LEU A 19 58.10 -39.53 -13.82
N VAL A 20 56.94 -38.94 -14.14
CA VAL A 20 56.25 -38.90 -15.46
C VAL A 20 55.07 -39.86 -15.75
N LYS A 21 53.86 -39.30 -15.60
CA LYS A 21 52.75 -39.17 -16.60
C LYS A 21 52.36 -40.39 -17.45
N ARG A 22 51.16 -40.95 -17.19
CA ARG A 22 50.26 -41.40 -18.28
C ARG A 22 48.78 -41.34 -17.93
N SER A 23 48.15 -40.31 -18.48
CA SER A 23 46.71 -40.18 -18.68
C SER A 23 46.23 -41.19 -19.72
N ARG A 24 45.09 -41.84 -19.44
CA ARG A 24 43.91 -42.04 -20.33
C ARG A 24 43.11 -43.26 -19.89
N ASN A 25 41.92 -43.04 -19.33
CA ASN A 25 40.77 -43.82 -19.75
C ASN A 25 39.47 -43.05 -19.50
N SER A 26 39.00 -42.45 -20.58
CA SER A 26 37.73 -41.75 -20.73
C SER A 26 36.56 -42.74 -20.70
N ARG A 27 35.83 -42.81 -19.58
CA ARG A 27 34.44 -43.28 -19.61
C ARG A 27 33.52 -42.07 -19.77
N ALA A 28 33.17 -41.80 -21.02
CA ALA A 28 32.19 -40.80 -21.40
C ALA A 28 30.82 -41.15 -20.82
N ARG A 29 30.48 -40.58 -19.66
CA ARG A 29 29.07 -40.39 -19.28
C ARG A 29 28.56 -39.23 -20.10
N ALA A 30 27.82 -39.53 -21.16
CA ALA A 30 27.07 -38.57 -21.95
C ALA A 30 25.99 -37.91 -21.07
N GLY A 31 26.40 -36.91 -20.29
CA GLY A 31 25.50 -36.02 -19.58
C GLY A 31 24.78 -35.16 -20.61
N ARG A 32 23.50 -35.45 -20.84
CA ARG A 32 22.56 -34.66 -21.62
C ARG A 32 22.68 -33.19 -21.14
N LYS A 33 23.36 -32.34 -21.92
CA LYS A 33 23.50 -30.91 -21.59
C LYS A 33 22.11 -30.29 -21.68
N ARG A 34 21.41 -30.20 -20.54
CA ARG A 34 20.20 -29.39 -20.41
C ARG A 34 20.58 -27.98 -20.83
N ARG A 35 19.95 -27.47 -21.89
CA ARG A 35 20.14 -26.10 -22.34
C ARG A 35 19.65 -25.20 -21.20
N LEU A 36 20.54 -24.38 -20.65
CA LEU A 36 20.16 -23.31 -19.74
C LEU A 36 19.30 -22.33 -20.53
N ARG A 37 18.00 -22.30 -20.24
CA ARG A 37 17.13 -21.22 -20.70
C ARG A 37 17.31 -20.09 -19.68
N HIS A 38 17.63 -18.90 -20.17
CA HIS A 38 17.42 -17.68 -19.41
C HIS A 38 15.91 -17.48 -19.42
N GLU A 39 15.27 -17.77 -18.30
CA GLU A 39 13.94 -17.23 -18.06
C GLU A 39 14.14 -15.71 -17.99
N HIS A 40 13.33 -14.98 -18.75
CA HIS A 40 13.24 -13.54 -18.61
C HIS A 40 12.90 -13.27 -17.15
N LEU A 41 13.75 -12.50 -16.46
CA LEU A 41 13.46 -12.07 -15.10
C LEU A 41 12.14 -11.28 -15.18
N GLU A 42 11.04 -11.91 -14.81
CA GLU A 42 9.85 -11.14 -14.46
C GLU A 42 10.30 -10.14 -13.40
N THR A 43 10.09 -8.86 -13.71
CA THR A 43 10.42 -7.75 -12.83
C THR A 43 9.72 -8.04 -11.51
N ARG A 44 10.50 -8.44 -10.49
CA ARG A 44 9.97 -8.80 -9.17
C ARG A 44 9.26 -7.60 -8.56
N HIS A 45 7.97 -7.45 -8.82
CA HIS A 45 7.04 -6.66 -8.00
C HIS A 45 6.66 -7.47 -6.74
N MET A 46 7.64 -8.11 -6.11
CA MET A 46 7.47 -9.02 -4.96
C MET A 46 8.41 -8.64 -3.81
N LEU A 47 8.80 -7.35 -3.76
CA LEU A 47 9.68 -6.75 -2.74
C LEU A 47 9.16 -5.36 -2.34
N ALA A 48 7.85 -5.12 -2.50
CA ALA A 48 7.19 -3.87 -2.12
C ALA A 48 6.29 -4.02 -0.88
N ALA A 49 6.13 -5.25 -0.34
CA ALA A 49 5.36 -5.48 0.88
C ALA A 49 6.05 -4.95 2.14
N ASP A 50 7.33 -4.57 2.06
CA ASP A 50 8.13 -4.06 3.18
C ASP A 50 8.52 -2.58 2.98
N LEU A 51 7.85 -1.86 2.07
CA LEU A 51 8.08 -0.43 1.85
C LEU A 51 6.98 0.47 2.44
N PHE A 52 5.83 -0.13 2.78
CA PHE A 52 4.59 0.54 3.15
C PHE A 52 3.91 -0.14 4.33
N ALA A 53 4.69 -0.64 5.29
CA ALA A 53 4.15 -1.35 6.45
C ALA A 53 3.04 -0.55 7.16
N TRP A 54 3.14 0.79 7.15
CA TRP A 54 2.25 1.73 7.83
C TRP A 54 1.16 2.34 6.94
N HIS A 55 1.03 1.90 5.69
CA HIS A 55 0.06 2.44 4.75
C HIS A 55 -0.93 1.37 4.32
N ASN A 56 -2.22 1.67 4.46
CA ASN A 56 -3.27 0.76 4.02
C ASN A 56 -3.40 0.84 2.49
N SER A 57 -2.81 -0.13 1.79
CA SER A 57 -2.83 -0.18 0.33
C SER A 57 -4.22 -0.46 -0.26
N ASN A 58 -5.13 -1.03 0.53
CA ASN A 58 -6.50 -1.31 0.07
C ASN A 58 -7.38 -0.07 0.20
N GLN A 59 -7.26 0.64 1.31
CA GLN A 59 -8.03 1.85 1.59
C GLN A 59 -7.21 2.79 2.49
N PRO A 60 -6.49 3.76 1.92
CA PRO A 60 -5.53 4.57 2.68
C PRO A 60 -6.09 5.29 3.91
N THR A 61 -7.36 5.67 3.88
CA THR A 61 -8.03 6.42 4.96
C THR A 61 -8.67 5.55 6.03
N ASP A 62 -8.73 4.23 5.81
CA ASP A 62 -9.11 3.23 6.82
C ASP A 62 -7.84 2.85 7.58
N VAL A 63 -7.59 3.56 8.68
CA VAL A 63 -6.35 3.50 9.45
C VAL A 63 -6.37 2.30 10.39
N ASN A 64 -7.54 1.94 10.91
CA ASN A 64 -7.70 0.81 11.83
C ASN A 64 -7.99 -0.53 11.13
N ALA A 65 -8.17 -0.52 9.80
CA ALA A 65 -8.49 -1.67 8.95
C ALA A 65 -9.79 -2.39 9.33
N ASP A 66 -10.80 -1.63 9.74
CA ASP A 66 -12.15 -2.16 10.02
C ASP A 66 -13.09 -2.17 8.80
N HIS A 67 -12.58 -1.75 7.63
CA HIS A 67 -13.30 -1.62 6.36
C HIS A 67 -14.31 -0.46 6.29
N GLU A 68 -14.32 0.45 7.26
CA GLU A 68 -15.17 1.63 7.29
C GLU A 68 -14.33 2.89 7.53
N VAL A 69 -14.40 3.88 6.65
CA VAL A 69 -13.73 5.17 6.90
C VAL A 69 -14.61 5.97 7.84
N SER A 70 -14.13 6.18 9.05
CA SER A 70 -14.88 6.82 10.12
C SER A 70 -14.05 7.91 10.82
N PRO A 71 -14.69 8.76 11.65
CA PRO A 71 -13.94 9.70 12.48
C PRO A 71 -12.92 9.04 13.40
N LEU A 72 -13.06 7.74 13.68
CA LEU A 72 -12.11 6.98 14.48
C LEU A 72 -10.72 6.93 13.80
N ASP A 73 -10.67 6.78 12.49
CA ASP A 73 -9.41 6.73 11.73
C ASP A 73 -8.60 8.02 11.87
N ALA A 74 -9.28 9.17 11.77
CA ALA A 74 -8.65 10.47 11.99
C ALA A 74 -8.17 10.62 13.45
N LEU A 75 -8.97 10.16 14.42
CA LEU A 75 -8.61 10.23 15.84
C LEU A 75 -7.41 9.36 16.18
N VAL A 76 -7.24 8.22 15.53
CA VAL A 76 -6.06 7.36 15.69
C VAL A 76 -4.79 8.12 15.33
N ILE A 77 -4.77 8.77 14.16
CA ILE A 77 -3.61 9.55 13.70
C ILE A 77 -3.35 10.74 14.64
N ILE A 78 -4.39 11.46 15.05
CA ILE A 78 -4.26 12.61 15.96
C ILE A 78 -3.68 12.16 17.30
N ASN A 79 -4.16 11.06 17.87
CA ASN A 79 -3.64 10.53 19.12
C ASN A 79 -2.18 10.08 18.99
N ASP A 80 -1.82 9.45 17.87
CA ASP A 80 -0.43 9.08 17.60
C ASP A 80 0.48 10.32 17.51
N LEU A 81 0.04 11.37 16.83
CA LEU A 81 0.77 12.65 16.73
C LEU A 81 0.88 13.39 18.07
N VAL A 82 -0.14 13.35 18.92
CA VAL A 82 -0.11 13.97 20.25
C VAL A 82 0.90 13.27 21.16
N ASN A 83 1.00 11.93 21.07
CA ASN A 83 1.88 11.15 21.93
C ASN A 83 3.32 11.05 21.42
N GLY A 84 3.50 10.92 20.10
CA GLY A 84 4.80 10.67 19.47
C GLY A 84 5.35 11.84 18.65
N GLY A 85 4.54 12.87 18.39
CA GLY A 85 4.87 13.95 17.47
C GLY A 85 4.96 13.49 16.00
N PRO A 86 5.13 14.44 15.07
CA PRO A 86 5.45 14.12 13.69
C PRO A 86 6.80 13.41 13.61
N ARG A 87 6.84 12.26 12.93
CA ARG A 87 8.06 11.45 12.83
C ARG A 87 8.14 10.68 11.53
N GLN A 88 9.36 10.36 11.12
CA GLN A 88 9.57 9.42 10.04
C GLN A 88 9.28 8.00 10.54
N LEU A 89 8.49 7.26 9.77
CA LEU A 89 8.14 5.89 10.07
C LEU A 89 9.26 4.96 9.60
N ARG A 90 9.49 3.90 10.36
CA ARG A 90 10.50 2.90 10.00
C ARG A 90 9.97 2.11 8.82
N ARG A 91 10.80 1.90 7.80
CA ARG A 91 10.41 1.19 6.57
C ARG A 91 9.82 -0.22 6.83
N SER A 92 10.22 -0.86 7.92
CA SER A 92 9.67 -2.13 8.39
C SER A 92 9.29 -2.01 9.87
N ALA A 93 8.17 -2.62 10.24
CA ALA A 93 7.79 -2.78 11.65
C ALA A 93 8.79 -3.71 12.33
N ALA A 94 9.18 -3.41 13.57
CA ALA A 94 10.08 -4.32 14.28
C ALA A 94 9.37 -5.68 14.50
N GLU A 95 10.13 -6.79 14.55
CA GLU A 95 9.56 -8.10 14.89
C GLU A 95 8.86 -8.01 16.27
N GLY A 96 7.52 -8.07 16.27
CA GLY A 96 6.68 -7.91 17.47
C GLY A 96 5.91 -6.59 17.55
N GLU A 97 6.17 -5.63 16.67
CA GLU A 97 5.36 -4.43 16.49
C GLU A 97 4.22 -4.80 15.54
N SER A 98 3.06 -5.13 16.10
CA SER A 98 1.85 -5.27 15.28
C SER A 98 1.62 -3.93 14.60
N VAL A 99 1.72 -3.89 13.26
CA VAL A 99 1.19 -2.76 12.50
C VAL A 99 -0.33 -2.86 12.55
N GLY A 100 -0.89 -2.59 13.72
CA GLY A 100 -2.33 -2.60 13.93
C GLY A 100 -2.98 -1.34 13.39
N MET A 101 -2.19 -0.35 12.97
CA MET A 101 -2.67 0.95 12.53
C MET A 101 -1.84 1.46 11.35
N PHE A 102 -2.52 1.88 10.30
CA PHE A 102 -1.96 2.41 9.06
C PHE A 102 -1.95 3.94 9.08
N VAL A 103 -1.08 4.52 9.90
CA VAL A 103 -1.07 5.96 10.18
C VAL A 103 -0.53 6.83 9.03
N ASP A 104 0.14 6.22 8.04
CA ASP A 104 0.68 6.89 6.85
C ASP A 104 -0.34 6.81 5.71
N VAL A 105 -1.21 7.81 5.62
CA VAL A 105 -2.33 7.82 4.67
C VAL A 105 -1.84 8.22 3.29
N ASN A 106 -0.86 9.12 3.21
CA ASN A 106 -0.34 9.64 1.94
C ASN A 106 0.84 8.83 1.37
N ALA A 107 1.32 7.81 2.10
CA ALA A 107 2.44 6.94 1.75
C ALA A 107 3.79 7.68 1.57
N ASP A 108 3.99 8.80 2.27
CA ASP A 108 5.23 9.57 2.21
C ASP A 108 6.32 9.07 3.18
N GLY A 109 5.99 8.07 4.00
CA GLY A 109 6.88 7.47 4.99
C GLY A 109 7.02 8.26 6.28
N HIS A 110 6.18 9.26 6.51
CA HIS A 110 6.08 10.03 7.73
C HIS A 110 4.65 9.97 8.26
N VAL A 111 4.51 10.15 9.58
CA VAL A 111 3.22 10.46 10.17
C VAL A 111 3.22 11.94 10.52
N THR A 112 2.30 12.68 9.92
CA THR A 112 2.19 14.14 10.05
C THR A 112 0.73 14.55 10.16
N PRO A 113 0.43 15.82 10.53
CA PRO A 113 -0.95 16.31 10.50
C PRO A 113 -1.62 16.21 9.12
N VAL A 114 -0.85 16.08 8.02
CA VAL A 114 -1.40 15.91 6.66
C VAL A 114 -2.15 14.59 6.53
N ASP A 115 -1.69 13.53 7.20
CA ASP A 115 -2.34 12.22 7.17
C ASP A 115 -3.75 12.30 7.80
N ALA A 116 -3.86 12.92 8.98
CA ALA A 116 -5.13 13.13 9.67
C ALA A 116 -6.08 14.04 8.85
N LEU A 117 -5.55 15.12 8.26
CA LEU A 117 -6.33 16.03 7.42
C LEU A 117 -6.86 15.33 6.17
N THR A 118 -6.13 14.37 5.62
CA THR A 118 -6.57 13.60 4.45
C THR A 118 -7.83 12.78 4.77
N VAL A 119 -7.85 12.10 5.92
CA VAL A 119 -9.05 11.37 6.40
C VAL A 119 -10.23 12.32 6.64
N ILE A 120 -9.99 13.44 7.33
CA ILE A 120 -11.05 14.42 7.63
C ILE A 120 -11.66 15.00 6.34
N ASN A 121 -10.82 15.32 5.35
CA ASN A 121 -11.30 15.84 4.07
C ASN A 121 -12.14 14.80 3.33
N GLN A 122 -11.77 13.51 3.38
CA GLN A 122 -12.57 12.46 2.78
C GLN A 122 -13.95 12.35 3.46
N LEU A 123 -14.00 12.30 4.80
CA LEU A 123 -15.25 12.24 5.56
C LEU A 123 -16.18 13.42 5.25
N ASN A 124 -15.61 14.63 5.10
CA ASN A 124 -16.38 15.81 4.73
C ASN A 124 -16.87 15.74 3.27
N GLY A 125 -16.07 15.19 2.35
CA GLY A 125 -16.41 15.06 0.93
C GLY A 125 -17.48 13.99 0.65
N GLU A 126 -17.54 12.90 1.43
CA GLU A 126 -18.58 11.88 1.31
C GLU A 126 -19.98 12.44 1.62
N GLY A 127 -20.08 13.43 2.52
CA GLY A 127 -21.32 14.17 2.76
C GLY A 127 -21.78 15.05 1.59
N GLU A 128 -20.85 15.47 0.71
CA GLU A 128 -21.16 16.35 -0.44
C GLU A 128 -21.73 15.59 -1.64
N GLY A 129 -21.44 14.29 -1.77
CA GLY A 129 -21.95 13.47 -2.88
C GLY A 129 -23.46 13.21 -2.82
N ALA A 130 -24.01 13.08 -1.61
CA ALA A 130 -25.42 12.76 -1.39
C ALA A 130 -26.36 13.91 -1.84
N ILE A 131 -26.01 15.15 -1.54
CA ILE A 131 -26.79 16.33 -1.94
C ILE A 131 -26.84 16.56 -3.46
N ALA A 132 -25.80 16.16 -4.20
CA ALA A 132 -25.78 16.30 -5.65
C ALA A 132 -26.72 15.30 -6.35
N GLN A 133 -26.85 14.08 -5.83
CA GLN A 133 -27.73 13.04 -6.40
C GLN A 133 -29.22 13.33 -6.14
N ASP A 134 -29.55 13.82 -4.94
CA ASP A 134 -30.92 14.21 -4.60
C ASP A 134 -31.37 15.46 -5.40
N LEU A 135 -30.47 16.41 -5.66
CA LEU A 135 -30.79 17.61 -6.43
C LEU A 135 -31.04 17.31 -7.91
N ALA A 136 -30.32 16.35 -8.49
CA ALA A 136 -30.54 15.91 -9.88
C ALA A 136 -31.93 15.30 -10.11
N SER A 137 -32.63 14.90 -9.03
CA SER A 137 -33.95 14.27 -9.08
C SER A 137 -35.11 15.25 -8.91
N ILE A 138 -34.86 16.55 -8.70
CA ILE A 138 -35.92 17.57 -8.64
C ILE A 138 -36.42 17.85 -10.07
N ALA A 139 -37.38 17.06 -10.53
CA ALA A 139 -38.10 17.26 -11.78
C ALA A 139 -39.56 17.59 -11.50
N GLY A 140 -40.04 18.73 -12.01
CA GLY A 140 -41.42 19.17 -11.83
C GLY A 140 -41.81 20.25 -12.83
N ALA A 141 -43.11 20.37 -13.12
CA ALA A 141 -43.65 21.49 -13.87
C ALA A 141 -43.80 22.70 -12.95
N VAL A 142 -43.30 23.86 -13.36
CA VAL A 142 -43.44 25.12 -12.62
C VAL A 142 -44.61 25.89 -13.21
N PHE A 143 -45.43 26.47 -12.36
CA PHE A 143 -46.55 27.33 -12.76
C PHE A 143 -46.41 28.69 -12.06
N SER A 144 -46.82 29.76 -12.73
CA SER A 144 -46.89 31.11 -12.17
C SER A 144 -48.31 31.39 -11.71
N ASP A 145 -48.50 31.48 -10.39
CA ASP A 145 -49.76 31.87 -9.77
C ASP A 145 -50.12 33.30 -10.18
N GLN A 146 -51.23 33.47 -10.90
CA GLN A 146 -51.70 34.79 -11.35
C GLN A 146 -52.70 35.44 -10.40
N THR A 147 -53.28 34.66 -9.49
CA THR A 147 -54.44 35.10 -8.69
C THR A 147 -54.21 35.00 -7.18
N GLU A 148 -53.00 34.59 -6.77
CA GLU A 148 -52.57 34.36 -5.39
C GLU A 148 -53.49 33.39 -4.62
N ASN A 149 -54.10 32.44 -5.33
CA ASN A 149 -55.03 31.47 -4.75
C ASN A 149 -54.46 30.04 -4.68
N GLY A 150 -53.16 29.88 -4.98
CA GLY A 150 -52.49 28.60 -5.07
C GLY A 150 -52.50 28.02 -6.49
N LEU A 151 -52.18 26.74 -6.63
CA LEU A 151 -52.12 26.08 -7.94
C LEU A 151 -53.52 25.74 -8.46
N THR A 152 -54.06 26.55 -9.37
CA THR A 152 -55.38 26.38 -10.00
C THR A 152 -55.30 26.30 -11.53
N GLY A 153 -56.41 25.96 -12.18
CA GLY A 153 -56.44 25.67 -13.63
C GLY A 153 -56.20 26.88 -14.54
N ASP A 154 -56.20 28.09 -13.98
CA ASP A 154 -55.91 29.35 -14.65
C ASP A 154 -54.42 29.75 -14.60
N ASP A 155 -53.58 29.00 -13.88
CA ASP A 155 -52.16 29.28 -13.79
C ASP A 155 -51.40 28.95 -15.06
N THR A 156 -50.39 29.77 -15.35
CA THR A 156 -49.60 29.64 -16.56
C THR A 156 -48.36 28.80 -16.33
N PHE A 157 -48.10 27.86 -17.23
CA PHE A 157 -46.89 27.03 -17.19
C PHE A 157 -45.64 27.89 -17.46
N VAL A 158 -44.63 27.71 -16.61
CA VAL A 158 -43.31 28.33 -16.76
C VAL A 158 -42.38 27.34 -17.45
N ALA A 159 -42.02 27.64 -18.70
CA ALA A 159 -41.24 26.74 -19.54
C ALA A 159 -39.82 26.45 -19.02
N SER A 160 -39.24 27.38 -18.25
CA SER A 160 -37.95 27.21 -17.60
C SER A 160 -37.87 28.11 -16.38
N ALA A 161 -37.42 27.53 -15.26
CA ALA A 161 -37.05 28.25 -14.07
C ALA A 161 -35.57 27.95 -13.77
N VAL A 162 -34.81 28.99 -13.42
CA VAL A 162 -33.43 28.83 -12.96
C VAL A 162 -33.46 28.85 -11.43
N VAL A 163 -33.01 27.76 -10.82
CA VAL A 163 -32.82 27.69 -9.36
C VAL A 163 -31.34 27.87 -9.08
N ASN A 164 -30.98 28.97 -8.41
CA ASN A 164 -29.63 29.20 -7.95
C ASN A 164 -29.53 28.74 -6.49
N LEU A 165 -28.66 27.78 -6.21
CA LEU A 165 -28.41 27.29 -4.86
C LEU A 165 -27.13 27.92 -4.32
N TYR A 166 -27.20 28.44 -3.10
CA TYR A 166 -26.05 29.01 -2.39
C TYR A 166 -25.84 28.24 -1.08
N ARG A 167 -24.56 28.00 -0.74
CA ARG A 167 -24.18 27.44 0.55
C ARG A 167 -24.23 28.57 1.58
N ASP A 168 -24.87 28.32 2.73
CA ASP A 168 -24.94 29.27 3.85
C ASP A 168 -23.71 29.20 4.77
N GLY A 169 -22.76 28.30 4.50
CA GLY A 169 -21.60 28.08 5.36
C GLY A 169 -21.95 27.63 6.78
N GLY A 170 -23.17 27.13 7.00
CA GLY A 170 -23.67 26.69 8.31
C GLY A 170 -24.06 27.81 9.27
N ASN A 171 -24.14 29.06 8.82
CA ASN A 171 -24.54 30.20 9.66
C ASN A 171 -26.06 30.51 9.60
N GLY A 172 -26.84 29.79 8.78
CA GLY A 172 -28.27 30.01 8.60
C GLY A 172 -28.64 31.32 7.89
N ILE A 173 -27.66 32.02 7.31
CA ILE A 173 -27.81 33.28 6.60
C ILE A 173 -27.31 33.09 5.17
N PHE A 174 -28.21 33.28 4.21
CA PHE A 174 -27.84 33.33 2.81
C PHE A 174 -27.14 34.65 2.51
N GLU A 175 -25.82 34.67 2.63
CA GLU A 175 -25.02 35.77 2.08
C GLU A 175 -24.90 35.54 0.57
N SER A 176 -25.56 36.38 -0.23
CA SER A 176 -25.24 36.46 -1.65
C SER A 176 -23.80 36.93 -1.73
N ALA A 177 -22.86 36.00 -1.95
CA ALA A 177 -21.46 36.34 -2.11
C ALA A 177 -21.36 37.55 -3.06
N GLY A 178 -20.65 38.59 -2.60
CA GLY A 178 -20.59 39.91 -3.23
C GLY A 178 -20.37 39.85 -4.75
N GLY A 179 -20.91 40.87 -5.43
CA GLY A 179 -20.78 41.04 -6.87
C GLY A 179 -19.36 41.19 -7.39
#